data_AF-A0A8J6YNH7-F1
#
_entry.id   AF-A0A8J6YNH7-F1
#
_cell.length_a   1.000
_cell.length_b   1.000
_cell.length_c   1.000
_cell.angle_alpha   90.00
_cell.angle_beta   90.00
_cell.angle_gamma   90.00
#
_symmetry.space_group_name_H-M   'P 1'
#
loop_
_entity.id
_entity.type
_entity.pdbx_description
1 polymer ?
#
loop_
_entity_poly.entity_id
_entity_poly.type
_entity_poly.pdbx_seq_one_letter_code
_entity_poly.pdbx_strand_id
1 'polypeptide(L)'
;MLSFSRDPRTRARALFRRLAQDVLIFGNAYRERIDNRLDQPLRLEVPLAKDARRGEDLARYYFVPDWGRETRIGNPVFHVMQPDVSREIYGLPESLAAHRVPPQLLGIIPNNTGGSGDVEKAARVFAINEIAPL
;
A
#
# COMPACT_ATOMS: atom_id res chain seq x y z
N MET A 1 -13.54 -8.50 15.19
CA MET A 1 -12.25 -9.23 15.26
C MET A 1 -12.48 -10.63 14.69
N LEU A 2 -12.15 -10.88 13.42
CA LEU A 2 -12.42 -12.16 12.76
C LEU A 2 -11.52 -13.25 13.37
N SER A 3 -12.11 -14.32 13.89
CA SER A 3 -11.39 -15.44 14.48
C SER A 3 -10.72 -16.26 13.37
N PHE A 4 -9.39 -16.35 13.40
CA PHE A 4 -8.65 -17.21 12.49
C PHE A 4 -8.78 -18.68 12.92
N SER A 5 -8.94 -19.58 11.93
CA SER A 5 -8.92 -21.03 12.13
C SER A 5 -7.66 -21.48 12.88
N ARG A 6 -7.81 -22.47 13.76
CA ARG A 6 -6.69 -23.09 14.52
C ARG A 6 -5.77 -23.94 13.64
N ASP A 7 -6.21 -24.33 12.44
CA ASP A 7 -5.38 -25.06 11.48
C ASP A 7 -4.29 -24.14 10.86
N PRO A 8 -2.99 -24.47 11.04
CA PRO A 8 -1.89 -23.69 10.51
C PRO A 8 -1.95 -23.46 9.00
N ARG A 9 -2.42 -24.45 8.22
CA ARG A 9 -2.45 -24.36 6.75
C ARG A 9 -3.51 -23.38 6.27
N THR A 10 -4.72 -23.51 6.81
CA THR A 10 -5.83 -22.60 6.51
C THR A 10 -5.48 -21.16 6.90
N ARG A 11 -4.84 -20.99 8.06
CA ARG A 11 -4.38 -19.68 8.53
C ARG A 11 -3.31 -19.08 7.62
N ALA A 12 -2.31 -19.86 7.20
CA ALA A 12 -1.27 -19.40 6.28
C ALA A 12 -1.86 -18.94 4.94
N ARG A 13 -2.82 -19.69 4.38
CA ARG A 13 -3.53 -19.29 3.15
C ARG A 13 -4.33 -17.99 3.33
N ALA A 14 -4.99 -17.83 4.47
CA ALA A 14 -5.76 -16.60 4.76
C ALA A 14 -4.84 -15.37 4.86
N LEU A 15 -3.71 -15.50 5.56
CA LEU A 15 -2.72 -14.42 5.68
C LEU A 15 -2.10 -14.08 4.32
N PHE A 16 -1.75 -15.09 3.53
CA PHE A 16 -1.23 -14.89 2.18
C PHE A 16 -2.23 -14.14 1.30
N ARG A 17 -3.50 -14.58 1.26
CA ARG A 17 -4.56 -13.89 0.51
C ARG A 17 -4.68 -12.44 0.94
N ARG A 18 -4.58 -12.17 2.24
CA ARG A 18 -4.67 -10.82 2.76
C ARG A 18 -3.51 -9.93 2.30
N LEU A 19 -2.28 -10.42 2.41
CA LEU A 19 -1.09 -9.71 1.94
C LEU A 19 -1.17 -9.42 0.44
N ALA A 20 -1.53 -10.42 -0.37
CA ALA A 20 -1.69 -10.26 -1.81
C ALA A 20 -2.75 -9.20 -2.14
N GLN A 21 -3.90 -9.25 -1.46
CA GLN A 21 -4.96 -8.26 -1.65
C GLN A 21 -4.52 -6.85 -1.29
N ASP A 22 -3.78 -6.69 -0.18
CA ASP A 22 -3.30 -5.38 0.27
C ASP A 22 -2.27 -4.80 -0.72
N VAL A 23 -1.37 -5.63 -1.27
CA VAL A 23 -0.47 -5.21 -2.35
C VAL A 23 -1.26 -4.75 -3.58
N LEU A 24 -2.24 -5.52 -4.03
CA LEU A 24 -3.01 -5.20 -5.23
C LEU A 24 -3.88 -3.95 -5.08
N ILE A 25 -4.52 -3.77 -3.92
CA ILE A 25 -5.44 -2.64 -3.66
C ILE A 25 -4.68 -1.36 -3.31
N PHE A 26 -3.63 -1.46 -2.48
CA PHE A 26 -2.98 -0.29 -1.88
C PHE A 26 -1.54 -0.08 -2.33
N GLY A 27 -0.97 -0.98 -3.16
CA GLY A 27 0.44 -0.95 -3.54
C GLY A 27 1.39 -1.27 -2.38
N ASN A 28 0.85 -1.60 -1.20
CA ASN A 28 1.59 -1.75 0.04
C ASN A 28 0.99 -2.88 0.86
N ALA A 29 1.85 -3.71 1.45
CA ALA A 29 1.43 -4.68 2.46
C ALA A 29 2.44 -4.74 3.60
N TYR A 30 1.93 -4.93 4.80
CA TYR A 30 2.71 -4.93 6.03
C TYR A 30 2.54 -6.24 6.77
N ARG A 31 3.63 -6.76 7.32
CA ARG A 31 3.61 -7.96 8.14
C ARG A 31 4.42 -7.74 9.41
N GLU A 32 3.73 -7.75 10.53
CA GLU A 32 4.32 -7.70 11.86
C GLU A 32 4.75 -9.11 12.29
N ARG A 33 6.00 -9.23 12.77
CA ARG A 33 6.53 -10.46 13.33
C ARG A 33 6.44 -10.40 14.85
N ILE A 34 5.61 -11.25 15.43
CA ILE A 34 5.52 -11.43 16.88
C ILE A 34 6.49 -12.53 17.28
N ASP A 35 7.48 -12.18 18.08
CA ASP A 35 8.51 -13.11 18.56
C ASP A 35 8.19 -13.63 19.98
N ASN A 36 8.70 -14.80 20.33
CA ASN A 36 8.64 -15.32 21.69
C ASN A 36 9.75 -14.70 22.55
N ARG A 37 9.82 -15.06 23.85
CA ARG A 37 10.86 -14.57 24.77
C ARG A 37 12.30 -15.01 24.41
N LEU A 38 12.45 -15.87 23.40
CA LEU A 38 13.73 -16.33 22.87
C LEU A 38 14.03 -15.69 21.50
N ASP A 39 13.34 -14.61 21.14
CA ASP A 39 13.44 -13.90 19.86
C ASP A 39 13.15 -14.76 18.61
N GLN A 40 12.39 -15.85 18.79
CA GLN A 40 11.97 -16.72 17.68
C GLN A 40 10.58 -16.34 17.19
N PRO A 41 10.30 -16.41 15.86
CA PRO A 41 9.00 -16.07 15.30
C PRO A 41 7.89 -16.97 15.85
N LEU A 42 6.97 -16.39 16.63
CA LEU A 42 5.81 -17.09 17.19
C LEU A 42 4.59 -16.96 16.27
N ARG A 43 4.37 -15.75 15.75
CA ARG A 43 3.17 -15.42 14.98
C ARG A 43 3.44 -14.29 14.00
N LEU A 44 2.70 -14.30 12.90
CA LEU A 44 2.66 -13.21 11.94
C LEU A 44 1.29 -12.54 12.02
N GLU A 45 1.30 -11.23 12.13
CA GLU A 45 0.10 -10.38 12.06
C GLU A 45 0.20 -9.45 10.86
N VAL A 46 -0.95 -9.19 10.24
CA VAL A 46 -1.04 -8.38 9.01
C VAL A 46 -1.96 -7.21 9.34
N PRO A 47 -1.40 -6.05 9.76
CA PRO A 47 -2.19 -4.86 9.97
C PRO A 47 -2.81 -4.40 8.64
N LEU A 48 -3.98 -3.77 8.70
CA LEU A 48 -4.63 -3.25 7.50
C LEU A 48 -3.74 -2.21 6.82
N ALA A 49 -3.37 -2.43 5.56
CA ALA A 49 -2.52 -1.50 4.82
C ALA A 49 -3.09 -0.07 4.75
N LYS A 50 -4.42 0.09 4.74
CA LYS A 50 -5.09 1.40 4.76
C LYS A 50 -4.76 2.25 6.01
N ASP A 51 -4.52 1.60 7.14
CA ASP A 51 -4.32 2.24 8.45
C ASP A 51 -2.85 2.23 8.88
N ALA A 52 -2.01 1.48 8.18
CA ALA A 52 -0.57 1.45 8.43
C ALA A 52 0.08 2.72 7.88
N ARG A 53 0.99 3.30 8.66
CA ARG A 53 1.80 4.46 8.30
C ARG A 53 3.26 4.18 8.62
N ARG A 54 4.15 4.61 7.74
CA ARG A 54 5.59 4.64 7.96
C ARG A 54 5.95 6.01 8.54
N GLY A 55 6.75 6.02 9.60
CA GLY A 55 7.25 7.22 10.23
C GLY A 55 8.27 7.96 9.36
N GLU A 56 8.54 9.21 9.70
CA GLU A 56 9.48 10.08 8.98
C GLU A 56 10.92 9.54 8.98
N ASP A 57 11.30 8.80 10.03
CA ASP A 57 12.61 8.16 10.15
C ASP A 57 12.76 6.90 9.27
N LEU A 58 11.71 6.56 8.49
CA LEU A 58 11.63 5.40 7.61
C LEU A 58 11.81 4.04 8.30
N ALA A 59 11.99 4.01 9.63
CA ALA A 59 12.25 2.81 10.42
C ALA A 59 11.04 2.41 11.25
N ARG A 60 10.23 3.38 11.68
CA ARG A 60 9.07 3.14 12.55
C ARG A 60 7.80 2.97 11.74
N TYR A 61 6.89 2.16 12.27
CA TYR A 61 5.55 1.97 11.73
C TYR A 61 4.51 2.28 12.79
N TYR A 62 3.38 2.80 12.35
CA TYR A 62 2.26 3.21 13.16
C TYR A 62 0.98 2.61 12.59
N PHE A 63 0.07 2.20 13.46
CA PHE A 63 -1.29 1.82 13.12
C PHE A 63 -2.23 2.96 13.54
N VAL A 64 -2.94 3.52 12.57
CA VAL A 64 -3.79 4.70 12.74
C VAL A 64 -5.19 4.40 12.17
N PRO A 65 -6.06 3.72 12.93
CA PRO A 65 -7.40 3.35 12.45
C PRO A 65 -8.36 4.54 12.38
N ASP A 66 -8.15 5.55 13.23
CA ASP A 66 -8.99 6.73 13.38
C ASP A 66 -8.12 7.99 13.54
N TRP A 67 -8.69 9.14 13.22
CA TRP A 67 -8.02 10.42 13.38
C TRP A 67 -7.56 10.66 14.83
N GLY A 68 -6.29 11.00 15.03
CA GLY A 68 -5.70 11.24 16.35
C GLY A 68 -5.45 9.99 17.20
N ARG A 69 -5.79 8.79 16.71
CA ARG A 69 -5.52 7.52 17.40
C ARG A 69 -4.40 6.78 16.69
N GLU A 70 -3.17 7.13 17.02
CA GLU A 70 -1.99 6.43 16.52
C GLU A 70 -1.41 5.48 17.57
N THR A 71 -0.99 4.29 17.13
CA THR A 71 -0.30 3.32 17.97
C THR A 71 0.96 2.88 17.25
N ARG A 72 2.12 3.07 17.89
CA ARG A 72 3.39 2.61 17.33
C ARG A 72 3.41 1.08 17.32
N ILE A 73 3.78 0.50 16.18
CA ILE A 73 4.08 -0.92 16.08
C ILE A 73 5.49 -1.13 16.66
N GLY A 74 5.56 -1.80 17.81
CA GLY A 74 6.80 -2.04 18.54
C GLY A 74 7.63 -3.20 17.99
N ASN A 75 6.99 -4.09 17.25
CA ASN A 75 7.60 -5.31 16.72
C ASN A 75 8.21 -5.08 15.33
N PRO A 76 9.10 -5.97 14.86
CA PRO A 76 9.62 -5.92 13.50
C PRO A 76 8.51 -5.99 12.46
N VAL A 77 8.52 -5.06 11.52
CA VAL A 77 7.57 -5.00 10.39
C VAL A 77 8.32 -5.23 9.08
N PHE A 78 7.82 -6.18 8.29
CA PHE A 78 8.21 -6.34 6.90
C PHE A 78 7.22 -5.58 6.02
N HIS A 79 7.73 -4.64 5.20
CA HIS A 79 6.93 -3.82 4.30
C HIS A 79 7.23 -4.23 2.86
N VAL A 80 6.19 -4.72 2.17
CA VAL A 80 6.20 -4.96 0.72
C VAL A 80 5.63 -3.71 0.04
N MET A 81 6.38 -3.19 -0.92
CA MET A 81 6.04 -1.99 -1.68
C MET A 81 6.08 -2.33 -3.16
N GLN A 82 5.03 -2.00 -3.91
CA GLN A 82 5.10 -2.05 -5.37
C GLN A 82 6.09 -1.00 -5.87
N PRO A 83 7.06 -1.37 -6.73
CA PRO A 83 8.04 -0.44 -7.23
C PRO A 83 7.39 0.61 -8.13
N ASP A 84 7.70 1.88 -7.91
CA ASP A 84 7.23 3.00 -8.71
C ASP A 84 8.42 3.94 -9.00
N VAL A 85 8.47 4.50 -10.21
CA VAL A 85 9.59 5.35 -10.67
C VAL A 85 9.63 6.67 -9.89
N SER A 86 8.49 7.13 -9.37
CA SER A 86 8.36 8.43 -8.71
C SER A 86 8.25 8.36 -7.18
N ARG A 87 8.25 7.16 -6.57
CA ARG A 87 8.00 7.00 -5.14
C ARG A 87 8.93 5.99 -4.49
N GLU A 88 9.56 6.43 -3.39
CA GLU A 88 10.51 5.61 -2.61
C GLU A 88 9.92 5.11 -1.27
N ILE A 89 8.81 5.68 -0.82
CA ILE A 89 8.25 5.46 0.54
C ILE A 89 6.99 4.60 0.55
N TYR A 90 6.13 4.70 -0.49
CA TYR A 90 4.91 3.91 -0.66
C TYR A 90 4.73 3.51 -2.12
N GLY A 91 4.16 2.32 -2.32
CA GLY A 91 3.85 1.82 -3.66
C GLY A 91 2.56 2.43 -4.21
N LEU A 92 2.49 2.52 -5.54
CA LEU A 92 1.28 2.91 -6.26
C LEU A 92 0.47 1.66 -6.61
N PRO A 93 -0.82 1.55 -6.21
CA PRO A 93 -1.62 0.39 -6.56
C PRO A 93 -1.88 0.29 -8.07
N GLU A 94 -1.77 -0.92 -8.60
CA GLU A 94 -2.08 -1.25 -10.00
C GLU A 94 -3.52 -0.91 -10.41
N SER A 95 -4.46 -0.81 -9.46
CA SER A 95 -5.85 -0.38 -9.74
C SER A 95 -5.93 1.03 -10.32
N LEU A 96 -5.02 1.94 -9.94
CA LEU A 96 -4.93 3.27 -10.55
C LEU A 96 -4.36 3.20 -11.96
N ALA A 97 -3.46 2.25 -12.23
CA ALA A 97 -2.96 1.98 -13.59
C ALA A 97 -4.04 1.35 -14.49
N ALA A 98 -4.95 0.55 -13.92
CA ALA A 98 -6.05 -0.07 -14.65
C ALA A 98 -7.05 0.95 -15.21
N HIS A 99 -7.22 2.09 -14.55
CA HIS A 99 -8.06 3.17 -15.07
C HIS A 99 -7.45 3.85 -16.30
N ARG A 100 -6.17 3.61 -16.63
CA ARG A 100 -5.41 4.25 -17.73
C ARG A 100 -5.45 5.78 -17.76
N VAL A 101 -6.07 6.38 -16.74
CA VAL A 101 -6.14 7.82 -16.52
C VAL A 101 -4.75 8.26 -16.08
N PRO A 102 -4.10 9.20 -16.78
CA PRO A 102 -2.81 9.72 -16.37
C PRO A 102 -2.88 10.32 -14.95
N PRO A 103 -1.84 10.15 -14.12
CA PRO A 103 -1.84 10.54 -12.70
C PRO A 103 -2.14 12.02 -12.47
N GLN A 104 -1.84 12.88 -13.45
CA GLN A 104 -2.18 14.32 -13.45
C GLN A 104 -3.71 14.57 -13.41
N LEU A 105 -4.52 13.72 -14.04
CA LEU A 105 -5.98 13.85 -14.07
C LEU A 105 -6.65 13.21 -12.87
N LEU A 106 -5.93 12.35 -12.14
CA LEU A 106 -6.38 11.74 -10.88
C LEU A 106 -6.14 12.65 -9.65
N GLY A 107 -5.70 13.89 -9.86
CA GLY A 107 -5.44 14.85 -8.79
C GLY A 107 -4.17 14.57 -7.97
N ILE A 108 -3.27 13.71 -8.48
CA ILE A 108 -1.99 13.41 -7.85
C ILE A 108 -0.98 14.47 -8.31
N ILE A 109 -0.74 15.49 -7.46
CA ILE A 109 0.25 16.53 -7.73
C ILE A 109 1.65 15.99 -7.35
N PRO A 110 2.61 15.91 -8.29
CA PRO A 110 3.96 15.47 -7.99
C PRO A 110 4.78 16.57 -7.29
N ASN A 111 5.60 16.19 -6.30
CA ASN A 111 6.51 17.08 -5.57
C ASN A 111 7.79 17.47 -6.33
N ASN A 112 7.80 17.45 -7.67
CA ASN A 112 8.98 17.87 -8.43
C ASN A 112 8.63 18.84 -9.56
N THR A 113 9.07 20.09 -9.39
CA THR A 113 8.72 21.32 -10.13
C THR A 113 9.34 21.41 -11.53
N GLY A 114 9.59 20.30 -12.22
CA GLY A 114 10.40 20.33 -13.44
C GLY A 114 9.99 19.45 -14.62
N GLY A 115 8.90 18.68 -14.54
CA GLY A 115 8.71 17.61 -15.53
C GLY A 115 7.29 17.24 -15.95
N SER A 116 6.24 17.93 -15.47
CA SER A 116 4.90 17.63 -15.99
C SER A 116 4.60 18.53 -17.18
N GLY A 117 4.66 17.94 -18.37
CA GLY A 117 4.06 18.54 -19.56
C GLY A 117 2.59 18.92 -19.32
N ASP A 118 2.13 19.87 -20.13
CA ASP A 118 0.81 20.48 -20.09
C ASP A 118 -0.33 19.50 -19.78
N VAL A 119 -1.02 19.73 -18.65
CA VAL A 119 -2.13 18.91 -18.14
C VAL A 119 -3.29 18.90 -19.13
N GLU A 120 -3.49 20.00 -19.85
CA GLU A 120 -4.54 20.13 -20.86
C GLU A 120 -4.28 19.18 -22.05
N LYS A 121 -3.01 19.04 -22.43
CA LYS A 121 -2.59 18.11 -23.48
C LYS A 121 -2.80 16.65 -23.07
N ALA A 122 -2.50 16.31 -21.81
CA ALA A 122 -2.73 14.97 -21.28
C ALA A 122 -4.23 14.62 -21.23
N ALA A 123 -5.08 15.57 -20.82
CA ALA A 123 -6.54 15.43 -20.84
C ALA A 123 -7.07 15.19 -22.26
N ARG A 124 -6.59 15.96 -23.23
CA ARG A 124 -7.01 15.84 -24.63
C ARG A 124 -6.60 14.51 -25.25
N VAL A 125 -5.37 14.04 -25.02
CA VAL A 125 -4.89 12.74 -25.53
C VAL A 125 -5.67 11.59 -24.88
N PHE A 126 -5.94 11.68 -23.58
CA PHE A 126 -6.76 10.68 -22.89
C PHE A 126 -8.19 10.64 -23.45
N ALA A 127 -8.83 11.80 -23.66
CA ALA A 127 -10.17 11.86 -24.24
C ALA A 127 -10.25 11.26 -25.65
N ILE A 128 -9.23 11.51 -26.49
CA ILE A 128 -9.14 10.96 -27.85
C ILE A 128 -8.93 9.44 -27.82
N ASN A 129 -8.07 8.94 -26.93
CA ASN A 129 -7.68 7.53 -26.92
C ASN A 129 -8.67 6.63 -26.17
N GLU A 130 -9.42 7.16 -25.20
CA GLU A 130 -10.25 6.35 -24.28
C GLU A 130 -11.75 6.66 -24.33
N ILE A 131 -12.16 7.89 -24.69
CA ILE A 131 -13.58 8.32 -24.64
C ILE A 131 -14.21 8.35 -26.03
N ALA A 132 -13.46 8.71 -27.07
CA ALA A 132 -13.97 8.68 -28.43
C ALA A 132 -14.13 7.22 -28.92
N PRO A 133 -15.28 6.81 -29.47
CA PRO A 133 -15.38 5.54 -30.17
C PRO A 133 -14.48 5.56 -31.42
N LEU A 134 -13.83 4.44 -31.71
CA LEU A 134 -13.05 4.22 -32.95
C LEU A 134 -13.92 4.42 -34.19
#